data_AF-D0MXB2-F1
#
_entry.id   AF-D0MXB2-F1
#
_cell.length_a   1.000
_cell.length_b   1.000
_cell.length_c   1.000
_cell.angle_alpha   90.00
_cell.angle_beta   90.00
_cell.angle_gamma   90.00
#
_symmetry.space_group_name_H-M   'P 1'
#
loop_
_entity.id
_entity.type
_entity.pdbx_description
1 polymer ?
#
loop_
_entity_poly.entity_id
_entity_poly.type
_entity_poly.pdbx_seq_one_letter_code
_entity_poly.pdbx_strand_id
1 'polypeptide(L)'
;MAPRSSACRRVLAVPRSLVSQNKRRFQQDGFDLDLGYVHPRVIVMGYPAVGVEFLFRNPRSEVQQLLEERHSGHYFVYNFCDECKRSYPSSIFNGRVKNYPIEDHNVPTFQMMMAFCDEAAAWLDANEKHIVALHCKAGKGRAGMMACMLLLRMGFAASANDAIDRYNRERVNDRRGLTVVSQKKWVNYYAALLAQTAVQGEPILEPTFVIQKLMLNNTLTATRPPKLRLRIYSLRSDGSPKTLIHHQIGSNEFELHEEIRGCVLLEFYRERVGGCMRAKHFKIWFNTLFLKLDKETGCVVFSRPEMDWAARDKKYRRLPAAFELEMMVTRSDEL
;
A
#
# COMPACT_ATOMS: atom_id res chain seq x y z
N MET A 1 -14.88 29.79 5.42
CA MET A 1 -13.90 30.51 4.58
C MET A 1 -12.55 30.50 5.30
N ALA A 2 -11.50 29.97 4.68
CA ALA A 2 -10.13 30.20 5.19
C ALA A 2 -9.71 31.64 4.86
N PRO A 3 -9.00 32.38 5.76
CA PRO A 3 -8.72 33.80 5.54
C PRO A 3 -7.72 33.98 4.38
N ARG A 4 -8.04 34.89 3.45
CA ARG A 4 -7.23 35.24 2.28
C ARG A 4 -5.99 36.11 2.60
N SER A 5 -5.51 36.17 3.84
CA SER A 5 -4.35 37.02 4.19
C SER A 5 -3.03 36.30 3.95
N SER A 6 -2.08 36.99 3.30
CA SER A 6 -0.69 36.54 3.09
C SER A 6 0.02 36.19 4.42
N ALA A 7 -0.38 36.81 5.52
CA ALA A 7 0.11 36.53 6.86
C ALA A 7 -0.34 35.15 7.39
N CYS A 8 -1.60 34.76 7.18
CA CYS A 8 -2.12 33.45 7.60
C CYS A 8 -1.43 32.31 6.82
N ARG A 9 -1.10 32.53 5.54
CA ARG A 9 -0.31 31.58 4.71
C ARG A 9 1.10 31.35 5.25
N ARG A 10 1.80 32.39 5.73
CA ARG A 10 3.15 32.26 6.30
C ARG A 10 3.15 31.49 7.63
N VAL A 11 2.15 31.70 8.49
CA VAL A 11 2.04 31.02 9.80
C VAL A 11 1.74 29.52 9.64
N LEU A 12 0.97 29.13 8.62
CA LEU A 12 0.64 27.73 8.34
C LEU A 12 1.69 26.99 7.50
N ALA A 13 2.66 27.70 6.92
CA ALA A 13 3.71 27.09 6.10
C ALA A 13 4.61 26.14 6.92
N VAL A 14 4.90 26.48 8.18
CA VAL A 14 5.83 25.71 9.04
C VAL A 14 5.22 24.36 9.50
N PRO A 15 4.00 24.27 10.04
CA PRO A 15 3.40 22.97 10.39
C PRO A 15 3.13 22.10 9.16
N ARG A 16 2.77 22.71 8.03
CA ARG A 16 2.55 22.01 6.76
C ARG A 16 3.83 21.45 6.18
N SER A 17 4.94 22.19 6.22
CA SER A 17 6.25 21.71 5.76
C SER A 17 6.75 20.54 6.60
N LEU A 18 6.52 20.58 7.92
CA LEU A 18 6.86 19.50 8.86
C LEU A 18 6.10 18.19 8.59
N VAL A 19 4.82 18.26 8.20
CA VAL A 19 4.02 17.06 7.86
C VAL A 19 4.21 16.62 6.41
N SER A 20 4.61 17.53 5.51
CA SER A 20 5.03 17.13 4.16
C SER A 20 6.42 16.50 4.14
N GLN A 21 7.31 16.86 5.06
CA GLN A 21 8.70 16.38 5.09
C GLN A 21 9.33 16.47 3.69
N ASN A 22 9.86 15.36 3.17
CA ASN A 22 10.56 15.25 1.88
C ASN A 22 9.62 15.21 0.64
N LYS A 23 8.32 15.47 0.78
CA LYS A 23 7.36 15.43 -0.34
C LYS A 23 7.47 16.69 -1.19
N ARG A 24 7.38 16.52 -2.52
CA ARG A 24 7.21 17.63 -3.46
C ARG A 24 5.83 18.24 -3.24
N ARG A 25 5.81 19.55 -3.03
CA ARG A 25 4.59 20.35 -2.81
C ARG A 25 4.28 21.12 -4.09
N PHE A 26 3.00 21.30 -4.37
CA PHE A 26 2.53 22.19 -5.43
C PHE A 26 2.53 23.62 -4.90
N GLN A 27 3.46 24.44 -5.39
CA GLN A 27 3.66 25.83 -4.98
C GLN A 27 3.59 26.78 -6.19
N GLN A 28 2.42 26.87 -6.81
CA GLN A 28 2.17 27.68 -8.01
C GLN A 28 0.81 28.37 -7.93
N ASP A 29 0.65 29.51 -8.61
CA ASP A 29 -0.58 30.31 -8.69
C ASP A 29 -1.25 30.57 -7.34
N GLY A 30 -0.42 30.80 -6.32
CA GLY A 30 -0.88 31.09 -4.96
C GLY A 30 -1.36 29.88 -4.16
N PHE A 31 -1.21 28.65 -4.65
CA PHE A 31 -1.47 27.41 -3.91
C PHE A 31 -0.20 26.91 -3.21
N ASP A 32 -0.36 26.29 -2.03
CA ASP A 32 0.69 25.54 -1.34
C ASP A 32 0.12 24.23 -0.77
N LEU A 33 0.10 23.19 -1.61
CA LEU A 33 -0.53 21.91 -1.31
C LEU A 33 0.47 20.75 -1.37
N ASP A 34 0.31 19.77 -0.48
CA ASP A 34 0.93 18.45 -0.59
C ASP A 34 0.25 17.67 -1.73
N LEU A 35 0.64 17.98 -2.95
CA LEU A 35 0.05 17.53 -4.20
C LEU A 35 1.16 17.47 -5.25
N GLY A 36 1.21 16.38 -6.03
CA GLY A 36 2.16 16.25 -7.14
C GLY A 36 1.53 15.51 -8.33
N TYR A 37 1.82 15.99 -9.53
CA TYR A 37 1.48 15.29 -10.77
C TYR A 37 2.54 14.21 -11.02
N VAL A 38 2.15 12.95 -10.93
CA VAL A 38 3.03 11.81 -11.28
C VAL A 38 2.95 11.49 -12.77
N HIS A 39 1.90 11.99 -13.41
CA HIS A 39 1.68 12.14 -14.84
C HIS A 39 0.79 13.38 -15.02
N PRO A 40 0.79 14.09 -16.17
CA PRO A 40 -0.11 15.25 -16.38
C PRO A 40 -1.58 14.98 -16.06
N ARG A 41 -2.02 13.71 -16.16
CA ARG A 41 -3.40 13.26 -15.91
C ARG A 41 -3.60 12.49 -14.61
N VAL A 42 -2.55 12.31 -13.81
CA VAL A 42 -2.60 11.55 -12.54
C VAL A 42 -1.93 12.35 -11.43
N ILE A 43 -2.75 12.82 -10.49
CA ILE A 43 -2.34 13.56 -9.32
C ILE A 43 -2.27 12.61 -8.12
N VAL A 44 -1.22 12.74 -7.30
CA VAL A 44 -1.16 12.13 -5.96
C VAL A 44 -1.08 13.23 -4.90
N MET A 45 -1.97 13.20 -3.92
CA MET A 45 -2.05 14.23 -2.89
C MET A 45 -2.23 13.69 -1.46
N GLY A 46 -1.94 14.54 -0.48
CA GLY A 46 -2.27 14.33 0.92
C GLY A 46 -3.78 14.49 1.18
N TYR A 47 -4.24 14.04 2.34
CA TYR A 47 -5.66 14.06 2.71
C TYR A 47 -6.26 15.49 2.67
N PRO A 48 -7.42 15.70 2.00
CA PRO A 48 -8.14 16.97 2.01
C PRO A 48 -8.88 17.17 3.34
N ALA A 49 -8.20 17.84 4.27
CA ALA A 49 -8.60 17.97 5.67
C ALA A 49 -9.58 19.14 5.91
N VAL A 50 -10.37 18.99 6.98
CA VAL A 50 -11.24 20.02 7.58
C VAL A 50 -10.95 20.11 9.08
N GLY A 51 -11.38 21.20 9.73
CA GLY A 51 -11.09 21.43 11.15
C GLY A 51 -9.59 21.51 11.45
N VAL A 52 -9.17 21.21 12.67
CA VAL A 52 -7.76 21.40 13.09
C VAL A 52 -6.72 20.66 12.24
N GLU A 53 -7.11 19.59 11.53
CA GLU A 53 -6.19 18.86 10.65
C GLU A 53 -5.71 19.69 9.44
N PHE A 54 -6.41 20.75 9.00
CA PHE A 54 -5.94 21.62 7.90
C PHE A 54 -4.69 22.42 8.27
N LEU A 55 -4.38 22.57 9.57
CA LEU A 55 -3.18 23.27 10.03
C LEU A 55 -1.90 22.56 9.55
N PHE A 56 -1.98 21.25 9.35
CA PHE A 56 -0.84 20.42 8.98
C PHE A 56 -1.11 19.49 7.78
N ARG A 57 -2.28 19.58 7.15
CA ARG A 57 -2.66 18.89 5.90
C ARG A 57 -3.21 19.88 4.88
N ASN A 58 -3.54 19.40 3.70
CA ASN A 58 -4.16 20.20 2.65
C ASN A 58 -5.54 20.68 3.12
N PRO A 59 -5.82 21.99 3.13
CA PRO A 59 -7.17 22.49 3.33
C PRO A 59 -8.05 22.00 2.19
N ARG A 60 -9.15 21.32 2.52
CA ARG A 60 -10.09 20.81 1.53
C ARG A 60 -10.58 21.90 0.57
N SER A 61 -10.83 23.10 1.08
CA SER A 61 -11.27 24.24 0.26
C SER A 61 -10.23 24.65 -0.78
N GLU A 62 -8.93 24.61 -0.45
CA GLU A 62 -7.86 24.93 -1.41
C GLU A 62 -7.70 23.82 -2.44
N VAL A 63 -7.89 22.56 -2.06
CA VAL A 63 -7.89 21.42 -3.00
C VAL A 63 -9.06 21.52 -3.98
N GLN A 64 -10.28 21.81 -3.48
CA GLN A 64 -11.47 22.02 -4.31
C GLN A 64 -11.24 23.17 -5.29
N GLN A 65 -10.75 24.31 -4.80
CA GLN A 65 -10.47 25.48 -5.61
C GLN A 65 -9.45 25.16 -6.72
N LEU A 66 -8.33 24.49 -6.39
CA LEU A 66 -7.34 24.12 -7.39
C LEU A 66 -7.90 23.18 -8.46
N LEU A 67 -8.67 22.16 -8.06
CA LEU A 67 -9.26 21.21 -9.00
C LEU A 67 -10.31 21.87 -9.89
N GLU A 68 -11.09 22.81 -9.35
CA GLU A 68 -12.08 23.55 -10.13
C GLU A 68 -11.42 24.57 -11.08
N GLU A 69 -10.42 25.31 -10.61
CA GLU A 69 -9.72 26.30 -11.45
C GLU A 69 -8.94 25.67 -12.61
N ARG A 70 -8.38 24.47 -12.42
CA ARG A 70 -7.54 23.82 -13.43
C ARG A 70 -8.22 22.73 -14.24
N HIS A 71 -9.18 22.05 -13.63
CA HIS A 71 -9.77 20.81 -14.17
C HIS A 71 -11.30 20.80 -14.01
N SER A 72 -11.95 21.97 -14.05
CA SER A 72 -13.42 22.08 -13.95
C SER A 72 -14.11 21.04 -14.82
N GLY A 73 -15.01 20.26 -14.22
CA GLY A 73 -15.75 19.19 -14.91
C GLY A 73 -14.94 17.93 -15.26
N HIS A 74 -13.61 17.95 -15.15
CA HIS A 74 -12.71 16.93 -15.71
C HIS A 74 -11.88 16.16 -14.68
N TYR A 75 -12.10 16.34 -13.38
CA TYR A 75 -11.40 15.58 -12.33
C TYR A 75 -12.26 14.50 -11.68
N PHE A 76 -11.63 13.38 -11.29
CA PHE A 76 -12.25 12.39 -10.40
C PHE A 76 -11.32 12.08 -9.21
N VAL A 77 -11.87 12.06 -7.99
CA VAL A 77 -11.08 11.87 -6.77
C VAL A 77 -11.24 10.44 -6.23
N TYR A 78 -10.13 9.78 -5.92
CA TYR A 78 -10.12 8.46 -5.31
C TYR A 78 -9.50 8.51 -3.90
N ASN A 79 -10.24 8.01 -2.93
CA ASN A 79 -9.85 7.98 -1.52
C ASN A 79 -9.50 6.56 -1.07
N PHE A 80 -8.26 6.37 -0.64
CA PHE A 80 -7.77 5.08 -0.14
C PHE A 80 -7.71 4.97 1.39
N CYS A 81 -8.37 5.88 2.12
CA CYS A 81 -8.44 5.81 3.58
C CYS A 81 -9.48 4.80 4.03
N ASP A 82 -9.05 3.78 4.79
CA ASP A 82 -9.95 2.88 5.53
C ASP A 82 -10.39 3.48 6.89
N GLU A 83 -9.67 4.50 7.37
CA GLU A 83 -9.97 5.11 8.66
C GLU A 83 -11.37 5.77 8.65
N CYS A 84 -12.30 5.33 9.52
CA CYS A 84 -13.71 5.76 9.49
C CYS A 84 -13.92 7.29 9.49
N LYS A 85 -13.03 8.05 10.14
CA LYS A 85 -13.08 9.53 10.21
C LYS A 85 -12.51 10.24 8.97
N ARG A 86 -12.09 9.48 7.94
CA ARG A 86 -11.46 10.00 6.72
C ARG A 86 -12.25 9.71 5.45
N SER A 87 -13.47 9.22 5.59
CA SER A 87 -14.48 9.28 4.53
C SER A 87 -15.20 10.63 4.56
N TYR A 88 -15.71 11.07 3.42
CA TYR A 88 -16.49 12.29 3.29
C TYR A 88 -17.53 12.15 2.16
N PRO A 89 -18.64 12.91 2.20
CA PRO A 89 -19.70 12.81 1.20
C PRO A 89 -19.20 13.11 -0.21
N SER A 90 -19.78 12.47 -1.22
CA SER A 90 -19.42 12.69 -2.64
C SER A 90 -19.70 14.13 -3.11
N SER A 91 -20.66 14.82 -2.47
CA SER A 91 -20.98 16.22 -2.74
C SER A 91 -19.81 17.18 -2.53
N ILE A 92 -18.80 16.80 -1.73
CA ILE A 92 -17.57 17.57 -1.54
C ILE A 92 -16.82 17.80 -2.85
N PHE A 93 -16.92 16.89 -3.81
CA PHE A 93 -16.22 16.97 -5.09
C PHE A 93 -17.21 16.80 -6.25
N ASN A 94 -18.40 17.42 -6.12
CA ASN A 94 -19.44 17.42 -7.14
C ASN A 94 -19.87 16.02 -7.60
N GLY A 95 -19.91 15.05 -6.68
CA GLY A 95 -20.23 13.65 -6.99
C GLY A 95 -19.06 12.84 -7.55
N ARG A 96 -17.92 13.47 -7.88
CA ARG A 96 -16.75 12.85 -8.53
C ARG A 96 -15.76 12.30 -7.50
N VAL A 97 -16.26 11.45 -6.60
CA VAL A 97 -15.49 10.81 -5.52
C VAL A 97 -15.86 9.34 -5.41
N LYS A 98 -14.84 8.49 -5.24
CA LYS A 98 -15.05 7.09 -4.84
C LYS A 98 -14.03 6.63 -3.80
N ASN A 99 -14.47 5.74 -2.92
CA ASN A 99 -13.63 5.17 -1.87
C ASN A 99 -13.19 3.74 -2.25
N TYR A 100 -11.91 3.45 -2.06
CA TYR A 100 -11.32 2.12 -2.12
C TYR A 100 -10.49 1.92 -0.83
N PRO A 101 -11.12 1.51 0.28
CA PRO A 101 -10.49 1.56 1.59
C PRO A 101 -9.29 0.60 1.70
N ILE A 102 -8.13 1.13 2.07
CA ILE A 102 -6.91 0.35 2.32
C ILE A 102 -6.38 0.73 3.70
N GLU A 103 -6.22 -0.26 4.58
CA GLU A 103 -5.62 -0.04 5.90
C GLU A 103 -4.20 0.57 5.78
N ASP A 104 -3.83 1.42 6.74
CA ASP A 104 -2.55 2.11 6.69
C ASP A 104 -1.36 1.13 6.75
N HIS A 105 -0.42 1.28 5.81
CA HIS A 105 0.73 0.37 5.62
C HIS A 105 0.37 -1.08 5.25
N ASN A 106 -0.81 -1.30 4.66
CA ASN A 106 -1.21 -2.58 4.06
C ASN A 106 -1.46 -2.41 2.55
N VAL A 107 -2.09 -3.42 1.95
CA VAL A 107 -2.31 -3.63 0.51
C VAL A 107 -3.79 -3.99 0.26
N PRO A 108 -4.33 -3.73 -0.95
CA PRO A 108 -5.70 -4.10 -1.33
C PRO A 108 -5.81 -5.58 -1.73
N THR A 109 -7.03 -6.07 -1.92
CA THR A 109 -7.26 -7.32 -2.67
C THR A 109 -6.95 -7.13 -4.16
N PHE A 110 -6.79 -8.23 -4.88
CA PHE A 110 -6.63 -8.17 -6.34
C PHE A 110 -7.87 -7.62 -7.03
N GLN A 111 -9.06 -8.02 -6.58
CA GLN A 111 -10.32 -7.54 -7.12
C GLN A 111 -10.48 -6.03 -6.90
N MET A 112 -10.09 -5.52 -5.72
CA MET A 112 -10.13 -4.08 -5.44
C MET A 112 -9.16 -3.29 -6.31
N MET A 113 -7.91 -3.76 -6.48
CA MET A 113 -6.95 -3.03 -7.32
C MET A 113 -7.34 -3.06 -8.80
N MET A 114 -7.87 -4.17 -9.31
CA MET A 114 -8.37 -4.27 -10.68
C MET A 114 -9.57 -3.34 -10.90
N ALA A 115 -10.59 -3.41 -10.02
CA ALA A 115 -11.76 -2.57 -10.11
C ALA A 115 -11.42 -1.06 -10.09
N PHE A 116 -10.50 -0.65 -9.21
CA PHE A 116 -10.01 0.73 -9.21
C PHE A 116 -9.33 1.09 -10.54
N CYS A 117 -8.41 0.25 -11.02
CA CYS A 117 -7.62 0.55 -12.21
C CYS A 117 -8.49 0.62 -13.46
N ASP A 118 -9.45 -0.29 -13.63
CA ASP A 118 -10.36 -0.29 -14.77
C ASP A 118 -11.31 0.90 -14.75
N GLU A 119 -11.86 1.26 -13.59
CA GLU A 119 -12.73 2.43 -13.48
C GLU A 119 -11.98 3.75 -13.70
N ALA A 120 -10.79 3.89 -13.11
CA ALA A 120 -9.96 5.07 -13.31
C ALA A 120 -9.46 5.17 -14.76
N ALA A 121 -9.14 4.04 -15.40
CA ALA A 121 -8.77 4.00 -16.81
C ALA A 121 -9.96 4.41 -17.70
N ALA A 122 -11.15 3.83 -17.49
CA ALA A 122 -12.34 4.20 -18.24
C ALA A 122 -12.68 5.70 -18.13
N TRP A 123 -12.53 6.29 -16.93
CA TRP A 123 -12.69 7.74 -16.76
C TRP A 123 -11.67 8.53 -17.58
N LEU A 124 -10.39 8.14 -17.54
CA LEU A 124 -9.35 8.80 -18.31
C LEU A 124 -9.56 8.62 -19.83
N ASP A 125 -9.92 7.43 -20.30
CA ASP A 125 -10.10 7.16 -21.73
C ASP A 125 -11.32 7.89 -22.31
N ALA A 126 -12.32 8.22 -21.48
CA ALA A 126 -13.52 8.93 -21.92
C ALA A 126 -13.25 10.37 -22.41
N ASN A 127 -12.15 11.02 -21.99
CA ASN A 127 -11.81 12.37 -22.43
C ASN A 127 -10.32 12.69 -22.17
N GLU A 128 -9.62 13.25 -23.16
CA GLU A 128 -8.21 13.64 -23.03
C GLU A 128 -7.93 14.64 -21.90
N LYS A 129 -8.90 15.49 -21.55
CA LYS A 129 -8.83 16.46 -20.45
C LYS A 129 -9.05 15.83 -19.09
N HIS A 130 -9.58 14.60 -19.04
CA HIS A 130 -9.85 13.96 -17.76
C HIS A 130 -8.56 13.66 -17.01
N ILE A 131 -8.60 13.95 -15.71
CA ILE A 131 -7.56 13.66 -14.75
C ILE A 131 -8.15 12.93 -13.55
N VAL A 132 -7.28 12.25 -12.79
CA VAL A 132 -7.63 11.65 -11.51
C VAL A 132 -6.77 12.21 -10.38
N ALA A 133 -7.37 12.40 -9.20
CA ALA A 133 -6.69 12.82 -7.99
C ALA A 133 -6.75 11.71 -6.92
N LEU A 134 -5.60 11.10 -6.69
CA LEU A 134 -5.42 9.92 -5.84
C LEU A 134 -4.92 10.35 -4.46
N HIS A 135 -5.61 9.98 -3.39
CA HIS A 135 -5.17 10.33 -2.05
C HIS A 135 -5.37 9.22 -1.01
N CYS A 136 -4.59 9.34 0.06
CA CYS A 136 -4.78 8.58 1.30
C CYS A 136 -4.57 9.56 2.45
N LYS A 137 -4.07 9.11 3.62
CA LYS A 137 -3.72 10.03 4.72
C LYS A 137 -2.56 10.96 4.36
N ALA A 138 -1.41 10.38 3.99
CA ALA A 138 -0.17 11.12 3.74
C ALA A 138 0.17 11.31 2.26
N GLY A 139 -0.62 10.74 1.36
CA GLY A 139 -0.39 10.79 -0.08
C GLY A 139 0.93 10.13 -0.51
N LYS A 140 1.33 9.02 0.15
CA LYS A 140 2.64 8.39 -0.03
C LYS A 140 2.58 6.89 -0.32
N GLY A 141 2.26 6.04 0.66
CA GLY A 141 2.28 4.58 0.46
C GLY A 141 1.10 4.08 -0.39
N ARG A 142 -0.10 4.09 0.20
CA ARG A 142 -1.35 3.60 -0.42
C ARG A 142 -1.64 4.25 -1.77
N ALA A 143 -1.73 5.58 -1.79
CA ALA A 143 -1.98 6.33 -3.03
C ALA A 143 -0.87 6.16 -4.07
N GLY A 144 0.39 6.03 -3.65
CA GLY A 144 1.51 5.82 -4.57
C GLY A 144 1.49 4.46 -5.25
N MET A 145 1.19 3.41 -4.49
CA MET A 145 1.00 2.05 -5.01
C MET A 145 -0.12 2.00 -6.06
N MET A 146 -1.30 2.54 -5.74
CA MET A 146 -2.43 2.58 -6.67
C MET A 146 -2.13 3.45 -7.90
N ALA A 147 -1.41 4.57 -7.71
CA ALA A 147 -0.94 5.39 -8.84
C ALA A 147 0.00 4.60 -9.77
N CYS A 148 0.95 3.83 -9.23
CA CYS A 148 1.84 3.01 -10.04
C CYS A 148 1.07 1.97 -10.87
N MET A 149 0.07 1.32 -10.27
CA MET A 149 -0.80 0.36 -10.99
C MET A 149 -1.59 1.04 -12.11
N LEU A 150 -2.12 2.24 -11.86
CA LEU A 150 -2.82 3.01 -12.89
C LEU A 150 -1.87 3.47 -14.01
N LEU A 151 -0.64 3.88 -13.69
CA LEU A 151 0.37 4.22 -14.70
C LEU A 151 0.66 3.03 -15.64
N LEU A 152 0.70 1.80 -15.08
CA LEU A 152 0.81 0.58 -15.88
C LEU A 152 -0.43 0.34 -16.74
N ARG A 153 -1.63 0.45 -16.14
CA ARG A 153 -2.90 0.20 -16.83
C ARG A 153 -3.12 1.11 -18.04
N MET A 154 -2.67 2.35 -17.93
CA MET A 154 -2.77 3.37 -18.98
C MET A 154 -1.62 3.32 -20.00
N GLY A 155 -0.62 2.44 -19.81
CA GLY A 155 0.59 2.40 -20.65
C GLY A 155 1.52 3.61 -20.45
N PHE A 156 1.35 4.39 -19.39
CA PHE A 156 2.22 5.54 -19.05
C PHE A 156 3.56 5.12 -18.44
N ALA A 157 3.71 3.84 -18.09
CA ALA A 157 4.94 3.23 -17.64
C ALA A 157 5.10 1.84 -18.25
N ALA A 158 6.32 1.48 -18.65
CA ALA A 158 6.59 0.23 -19.36
C ALA A 158 6.72 -0.99 -18.44
N SER A 159 7.01 -0.77 -17.15
CA SER A 159 7.21 -1.85 -16.16
C SER A 159 6.91 -1.36 -14.75
N ALA A 160 6.72 -2.29 -13.81
CA ALA A 160 6.51 -1.97 -12.39
C ALA A 160 7.65 -1.09 -11.83
N ASN A 161 8.89 -1.35 -12.22
CA ASN A 161 10.04 -0.55 -11.80
C ASN A 161 9.97 0.87 -12.37
N ASP A 162 9.65 1.03 -13.66
CA ASP A 162 9.48 2.35 -14.29
C ASP A 162 8.36 3.16 -13.62
N ALA A 163 7.21 2.51 -13.33
CA ALA A 163 6.10 3.15 -12.62
C ALA A 163 6.51 3.63 -11.22
N ILE A 164 7.21 2.78 -10.46
CA ILE A 164 7.68 3.10 -9.10
C ILE A 164 8.74 4.21 -9.13
N ASP A 165 9.66 4.17 -10.09
CA ASP A 165 10.73 5.16 -10.21
C ASP A 165 10.20 6.52 -10.64
N ARG A 166 9.26 6.56 -11.61
CA ARG A 166 8.50 7.77 -11.95
C ARG A 166 7.79 8.32 -10.72
N TYR A 167 7.01 7.49 -10.03
CA TYR A 167 6.32 7.90 -8.82
C TYR A 167 7.27 8.49 -7.77
N ASN A 168 8.38 7.81 -7.48
CA ASN A 168 9.37 8.26 -6.51
C ASN A 168 10.00 9.58 -6.90
N ARG A 169 10.33 9.76 -8.19
CA ARG A 169 10.93 10.99 -8.72
C ARG A 169 9.97 12.16 -8.65
N GLU A 170 8.71 11.98 -9.05
CA GLU A 170 7.75 13.08 -9.12
C GLU A 170 7.10 13.42 -7.78
N ARG A 171 7.02 12.47 -6.84
CA ARG A 171 6.30 12.68 -5.59
C ARG A 171 7.17 13.14 -4.42
N VAL A 172 8.44 12.73 -4.36
CA VAL A 172 9.34 13.01 -3.23
C VAL A 172 10.74 13.41 -3.67
N ASN A 173 11.42 14.23 -2.87
CA ASN A 173 12.75 14.73 -3.19
C ASN A 173 13.86 13.69 -2.98
N ASP A 174 13.70 12.80 -2.01
CA ASP A 174 14.69 11.78 -1.64
C ASP A 174 14.59 10.49 -2.47
N ARG A 175 13.70 10.45 -3.48
CA ARG A 175 13.34 9.27 -4.27
C ARG A 175 12.88 8.06 -3.44
N ARG A 176 12.44 8.26 -2.19
CA ARG A 176 11.93 7.20 -1.29
C ARG A 176 10.45 7.39 -1.03
N GLY A 177 9.67 7.35 -2.12
CA GLY A 177 8.22 7.51 -2.12
C GLY A 177 7.54 6.23 -1.65
N LEU A 178 7.56 5.21 -2.49
CA LEU A 178 7.02 3.89 -2.20
C LEU A 178 8.11 3.04 -1.55
N THR A 179 8.06 2.87 -0.23
CA THR A 179 9.14 2.20 0.55
C THR A 179 8.69 0.93 1.26
N VAL A 180 7.39 0.70 1.39
CA VAL A 180 6.84 -0.53 1.97
C VAL A 180 7.04 -1.66 0.96
N VAL A 181 7.64 -2.76 1.39
CA VAL A 181 8.02 -3.87 0.51
C VAL A 181 6.78 -4.53 -0.06
N SER A 182 5.79 -4.81 0.79
CA SER A 182 4.51 -5.38 0.37
C SER A 182 3.80 -4.52 -0.69
N GLN A 183 3.85 -3.19 -0.57
CA GLN A 183 3.21 -2.30 -1.53
C GLN A 183 3.93 -2.31 -2.89
N LYS A 184 5.27 -2.37 -2.92
CA LYS A 184 6.02 -2.57 -4.17
C LYS A 184 5.72 -3.93 -4.79
N LYS A 185 5.62 -4.97 -3.96
CA LYS A 185 5.27 -6.32 -4.41
C LYS A 185 3.90 -6.35 -5.08
N TRP A 186 2.91 -5.64 -4.55
CA TRP A 186 1.60 -5.52 -5.16
C TRP A 186 1.62 -4.84 -6.54
N VAL A 187 2.47 -3.83 -6.75
CA VAL A 187 2.66 -3.24 -8.10
C VAL A 187 3.23 -4.27 -9.08
N ASN A 188 4.15 -5.13 -8.63
CA ASN A 188 4.69 -6.21 -9.46
C ASN A 188 3.64 -7.30 -9.76
N TYR A 189 2.83 -7.68 -8.77
CA TYR A 189 1.70 -8.60 -9.00
C TYR A 189 0.72 -8.03 -10.02
N TYR A 190 0.36 -6.74 -9.90
CA TYR A 190 -0.50 -6.09 -10.88
C TYR A 190 0.10 -6.10 -12.30
N ALA A 191 1.40 -5.81 -12.45
CA ALA A 191 2.07 -5.86 -13.74
C ALA A 191 2.03 -7.27 -14.36
N ALA A 192 2.24 -8.32 -13.55
CA ALA A 192 2.17 -9.70 -14.01
C ALA A 192 0.74 -10.10 -14.41
N LEU A 193 -0.27 -9.69 -13.62
CA LEU A 193 -1.67 -9.93 -13.94
C LEU A 193 -2.08 -9.23 -15.24
N LEU A 194 -1.70 -7.97 -15.44
CA LEU A 194 -1.99 -7.22 -16.65
C LEU A 194 -1.44 -7.93 -17.91
N ALA A 195 -0.22 -8.50 -17.82
CA ALA A 195 0.38 -9.26 -18.89
C ALA A 195 -0.35 -10.59 -19.15
N GLN A 196 -0.83 -11.28 -18.11
CA GLN A 196 -1.61 -12.53 -18.24
C GLN A 196 -2.98 -12.27 -18.86
N THR A 197 -3.73 -11.27 -18.36
CA THR A 197 -5.08 -10.95 -18.86
C THR A 197 -5.07 -10.47 -20.30
N ALA A 198 -4.02 -9.78 -20.74
CA ALA A 198 -3.88 -9.34 -22.13
C ALA A 198 -3.71 -10.51 -23.12
N VAL A 199 -3.20 -11.65 -22.65
CA VAL A 199 -2.93 -12.82 -23.50
C VAL A 199 -4.06 -13.85 -23.40
N GLN A 200 -4.63 -14.06 -22.22
CA GLN A 200 -5.45 -15.23 -21.93
C GLN A 200 -6.93 -14.92 -21.67
N GLY A 201 -7.30 -13.71 -21.24
CA GLY A 201 -8.69 -13.37 -20.90
C GLY A 201 -9.32 -14.19 -19.75
N GLU A 202 -8.54 -15.05 -19.10
CA GLU A 202 -8.99 -15.97 -18.04
C GLU A 202 -9.22 -15.25 -16.70
N PRO A 203 -10.15 -15.74 -15.87
CA PRO A 203 -10.38 -15.19 -14.54
C PRO A 203 -9.17 -15.45 -13.63
N ILE A 204 -8.92 -14.53 -12.71
CA ILE A 204 -7.87 -14.66 -11.69
C ILE A 204 -8.30 -15.73 -10.69
N LEU A 205 -7.70 -16.92 -10.78
CA LEU A 205 -7.96 -18.03 -9.87
C LEU A 205 -6.87 -18.12 -8.80
N GLU A 206 -7.18 -17.63 -7.59
CA GLU A 206 -6.30 -17.72 -6.43
C GLU A 206 -6.39 -19.14 -5.82
N PRO A 207 -5.32 -19.97 -5.89
CA PRO A 207 -5.32 -21.35 -5.41
C PRO A 207 -5.36 -21.42 -3.88
N THR A 208 -5.85 -22.55 -3.37
CA THR A 208 -5.96 -22.83 -1.93
C THR A 208 -4.78 -23.69 -1.47
N PHE A 209 -4.20 -23.35 -0.32
CA PHE A 209 -3.15 -24.13 0.32
C PHE A 209 -3.44 -24.34 1.79
N VAL A 210 -2.93 -25.42 2.37
CA VAL A 210 -2.85 -25.62 3.81
C VAL A 210 -1.41 -25.40 4.24
N ILE A 211 -1.18 -24.44 5.14
CA ILE A 211 0.13 -24.28 5.80
C ILE A 211 0.26 -25.42 6.81
N GLN A 212 1.33 -26.21 6.66
CA GLN A 212 1.70 -27.30 7.57
C GLN A 212 2.70 -26.83 8.63
N LYS A 213 3.70 -26.05 8.19
CA LYS A 213 4.79 -25.61 9.06
C LYS A 213 5.39 -24.28 8.59
N LEU A 214 5.81 -23.47 9.56
CA LEU A 214 6.65 -22.28 9.35
C LEU A 214 7.96 -22.43 10.13
N MET A 215 9.09 -22.17 9.48
CA MET A 215 10.42 -22.25 10.07
C MET A 215 11.21 -20.96 9.83
N LEU A 216 11.79 -20.41 10.90
CA LEU A 216 12.66 -19.24 10.86
C LEU A 216 14.11 -19.71 10.83
N ASN A 217 14.74 -19.56 9.66
CA ASN A 217 16.12 -19.99 9.45
C ASN A 217 17.07 -18.80 9.54
N ASN A 218 18.36 -19.10 9.73
CA ASN A 218 19.44 -18.11 9.78
C ASN A 218 19.19 -16.99 10.82
N THR A 219 18.62 -17.36 11.96
CA THR A 219 18.42 -16.45 13.09
C THR A 219 19.76 -16.14 13.78
N LEU A 220 19.88 -14.98 14.43
CA LEU A 220 21.06 -14.70 15.27
C LEU A 220 21.21 -15.82 16.30
N THR A 221 22.42 -16.36 16.43
CA THR A 221 22.82 -17.37 17.42
C THR A 221 22.77 -16.76 18.83
N ALA A 222 21.55 -16.58 19.35
CA ALA A 222 21.32 -16.33 20.75
C ALA A 222 21.27 -17.67 21.48
N THR A 223 21.77 -17.71 22.72
CA THR A 223 21.65 -18.88 23.61
C THR A 223 20.19 -19.32 23.83
N ARG A 224 19.22 -18.41 23.64
CA ARG A 224 17.78 -18.71 23.56
C ARG A 224 17.10 -17.84 22.49
N PRO A 225 16.40 -18.42 21.49
CA PRO A 225 15.65 -17.65 20.51
C PRO A 225 14.51 -16.88 21.20
N PRO A 226 14.12 -15.71 20.67
CA PRO A 226 13.02 -14.94 21.23
C PRO A 226 11.70 -15.68 21.05
N LYS A 227 10.81 -15.60 22.06
CA LYS A 227 9.41 -15.98 21.87
C LYS A 227 8.74 -14.99 20.91
N LEU A 228 8.09 -15.52 19.89
CA LEU A 228 7.37 -14.78 18.87
C LEU A 228 5.90 -15.16 18.89
N ARG A 229 5.05 -14.15 18.77
CA ARG A 229 3.62 -14.30 18.47
C ARG A 229 3.44 -14.22 16.95
N LEU A 230 2.99 -15.32 16.36
CA LEU A 230 2.49 -15.42 15.00
C LEU A 230 1.01 -15.04 14.96
N ARG A 231 0.64 -14.25 13.95
CA ARG A 231 -0.76 -13.97 13.58
C ARG A 231 -0.88 -14.10 12.06
N ILE A 232 -1.84 -14.88 11.61
CA ILE A 232 -2.15 -15.03 10.18
C ILE A 232 -3.49 -14.37 9.92
N TYR A 233 -3.53 -13.51 8.91
CA TYR A 233 -4.77 -12.89 8.46
C TYR A 233 -5.05 -13.19 7.01
N SER A 234 -6.33 -13.30 6.70
CA SER A 234 -6.84 -13.35 5.33
C SER A 234 -7.54 -12.05 4.99
N LEU A 235 -7.25 -11.53 3.80
CA LEU A 235 -7.98 -10.43 3.19
C LEU A 235 -8.75 -10.98 1.99
N ARG A 236 -10.06 -11.18 2.19
CA ARG A 236 -10.95 -11.82 1.22
C ARG A 236 -11.46 -10.83 0.18
N SER A 237 -11.81 -11.35 -0.99
CA SER A 237 -12.31 -10.59 -2.14
C SER A 237 -13.77 -10.15 -2.02
N ASP A 238 -14.52 -10.72 -1.08
CA ASP A 238 -15.94 -10.48 -0.82
C ASP A 238 -16.24 -9.13 -0.15
N GLY A 239 -15.22 -8.29 0.07
CA GLY A 239 -15.34 -7.01 0.75
C GLY A 239 -15.43 -7.14 2.28
N SER A 240 -15.29 -8.34 2.83
CA SER A 240 -15.19 -8.53 4.27
C SER A 240 -13.91 -7.88 4.82
N PRO A 241 -13.94 -7.41 6.08
CA PRO A 241 -12.75 -6.86 6.71
C PRO A 241 -11.68 -7.94 6.85
N LYS A 242 -10.40 -7.50 6.93
CA LYS A 242 -9.28 -8.41 7.19
C LYS A 242 -9.54 -9.23 8.47
N THR A 243 -9.52 -10.55 8.33
CA THR A 243 -9.86 -11.50 9.41
C THR A 243 -8.60 -12.16 9.97
N LEU A 244 -8.51 -12.30 11.30
CA LEU A 244 -7.47 -13.11 11.94
C LEU A 244 -7.92 -14.58 11.87
N ILE A 245 -7.18 -15.41 11.15
CA ILE A 245 -7.52 -16.83 10.98
C ILE A 245 -6.71 -17.73 11.92
N HIS A 246 -5.49 -17.31 12.28
CA HIS A 246 -4.63 -18.11 13.16
C HIS A 246 -3.81 -17.24 14.12
N HIS A 247 -3.54 -17.77 15.31
CA HIS A 247 -2.65 -17.18 16.29
C HIS A 247 -1.93 -18.26 17.11
N GLN A 248 -0.60 -18.12 17.20
CA GLN A 248 0.24 -19.04 17.97
C GLN A 248 1.42 -18.28 18.59
N ILE A 249 1.97 -18.82 19.67
CA ILE A 249 3.23 -18.35 20.26
C ILE A 249 4.24 -19.48 20.12
N GLY A 250 5.39 -19.17 19.55
CA GLY A 250 6.49 -20.11 19.31
C GLY A 250 7.84 -19.40 19.38
N SER A 251 8.88 -20.07 18.90
CA SER A 251 10.21 -19.47 18.76
C SER A 251 10.58 -19.43 17.29
N ASN A 252 11.28 -20.45 16.79
CA ASN A 252 11.69 -20.54 15.38
C ASN A 252 10.80 -21.45 14.54
N GLU A 253 9.99 -22.32 15.17
CA GLU A 253 9.14 -23.29 14.47
C GLU A 253 7.69 -23.15 14.92
N PHE A 254 6.77 -23.29 13.97
CA PHE A 254 5.33 -23.22 14.16
C PHE A 254 4.69 -24.33 13.33
N GLU A 255 4.05 -25.28 14.00
CA GLU A 255 3.21 -26.30 13.35
C GLU A 255 1.75 -25.84 13.43
N LEU A 256 1.07 -25.87 12.29
CA LEU A 256 -0.29 -25.40 12.09
C LEU A 256 -0.89 -26.12 10.88
N HIS A 257 -2.22 -26.13 10.76
CA HIS A 257 -2.95 -26.75 9.63
C HIS A 257 -3.98 -25.74 9.11
N GLU A 258 -3.49 -24.58 8.70
CA GLU A 258 -4.34 -23.44 8.36
C GLU A 258 -4.51 -23.31 6.86
N GLU A 259 -5.77 -23.35 6.43
CA GLU A 259 -6.12 -23.10 5.05
C GLU A 259 -5.99 -21.61 4.71
N ILE A 260 -5.29 -21.33 3.61
CA ILE A 260 -5.05 -20.00 3.10
C ILE A 260 -5.42 -19.91 1.63
N ARG A 261 -6.02 -18.77 1.26
CA ARG A 261 -6.38 -18.45 -0.12
C ARG A 261 -6.30 -16.95 -0.35
N GLY A 262 -5.82 -16.56 -1.53
CA GLY A 262 -5.73 -15.18 -1.99
C GLY A 262 -4.73 -14.35 -1.19
N CYS A 263 -5.14 -13.16 -0.75
CA CYS A 263 -4.27 -12.21 -0.05
C CYS A 263 -4.09 -12.58 1.43
N VAL A 264 -2.88 -12.97 1.81
CA VAL A 264 -2.54 -13.46 3.16
C VAL A 264 -1.47 -12.60 3.81
N LEU A 265 -1.61 -12.35 5.11
CA LEU A 265 -0.64 -11.63 5.93
C LEU A 265 -0.13 -12.51 7.07
N LEU A 266 1.18 -12.72 7.11
CA LEU A 266 1.90 -13.26 8.27
C LEU A 266 2.49 -12.10 9.08
N GLU A 267 2.10 -11.98 10.35
CA GLU A 267 2.64 -10.98 11.29
C GLU A 267 3.35 -11.65 12.46
N PHE A 268 4.62 -11.28 12.66
CA PHE A 268 5.42 -11.73 13.79
C PHE A 268 5.73 -10.56 14.73
N TYR A 269 5.40 -10.75 16.02
CA TYR A 269 5.73 -9.84 17.10
C TYR A 269 6.55 -10.55 18.17
N ARG A 270 7.52 -9.86 18.77
CA ARG A 270 8.21 -10.39 19.96
C ARG A 270 7.27 -10.37 21.16
N GLU A 271 7.25 -11.47 21.90
CA GLU A 271 6.47 -11.57 23.13
C GLU A 271 7.03 -10.63 24.21
N ARG A 272 6.18 -10.25 25.17
CA ARG A 272 6.57 -9.37 26.26
C ARG A 272 7.63 -10.05 27.12
N VAL A 273 8.66 -9.30 27.47
CA VAL A 273 9.56 -9.61 28.57
C VAL A 273 9.49 -8.43 29.54
N GLY A 274 9.08 -8.67 30.78
CA GLY A 274 9.09 -7.66 31.85
C GLY A 274 8.20 -6.42 31.63
N GLY A 275 7.05 -6.54 30.94
CA GLY A 275 6.10 -5.42 30.78
C GLY A 275 6.41 -4.43 29.65
N CYS A 276 7.53 -4.58 28.93
CA CYS A 276 7.85 -3.76 27.76
C CYS A 276 6.83 -3.93 26.60
N MET A 277 6.65 -2.88 25.79
CA MET A 277 5.79 -2.94 24.61
C MET A 277 6.21 -4.06 23.65
N ARG A 278 5.23 -4.76 23.07
CA ARG A 278 5.45 -5.77 22.02
C ARG A 278 6.20 -5.13 20.86
N ALA A 279 7.38 -5.65 20.55
CA ALA A 279 8.20 -5.13 19.47
C ALA A 279 7.86 -5.83 18.15
N LYS A 280 7.62 -5.05 17.10
CA LYS A 280 7.49 -5.52 15.72
C LYS A 280 8.72 -6.33 15.33
N HIS A 281 8.52 -7.56 14.86
CA HIS A 281 9.62 -8.39 14.36
C HIS A 281 9.74 -8.24 12.85
N PHE A 282 8.80 -8.82 12.10
CA PHE A 282 8.62 -8.63 10.66
C PHE A 282 7.18 -8.97 10.27
N LYS A 283 6.77 -8.61 9.06
CA LYS A 283 5.51 -9.08 8.48
C LYS A 283 5.66 -9.32 6.98
N ILE A 284 4.83 -10.18 6.43
CA ILE A 284 4.84 -10.57 5.02
C ILE A 284 3.42 -10.60 4.51
N TRP A 285 3.12 -9.76 3.53
CA TRP A 285 1.93 -9.94 2.71
C TRP A 285 2.28 -10.76 1.48
N PHE A 286 1.45 -11.70 1.06
CA PHE A 286 1.59 -12.38 -0.24
C PHE A 286 0.21 -12.71 -0.81
N ASN A 287 0.18 -13.14 -2.06
CA ASN A 287 -1.01 -13.71 -2.67
C ASN A 287 -0.73 -15.17 -3.06
N THR A 288 -1.67 -16.08 -2.81
CA THR A 288 -1.48 -17.51 -3.08
C THR A 288 -1.21 -17.82 -4.56
N LEU A 289 -1.72 -17.00 -5.49
CA LEU A 289 -1.46 -17.13 -6.94
C LEU A 289 0.03 -16.98 -7.29
N PHE A 290 0.78 -16.21 -6.50
CA PHE A 290 2.18 -15.89 -6.77
C PHE A 290 3.16 -16.66 -5.87
N LEU A 291 2.69 -17.69 -5.17
CA LEU A 291 3.58 -18.58 -4.42
C LEU A 291 4.44 -19.38 -5.39
N LYS A 292 5.74 -19.36 -5.14
CA LYS A 292 6.72 -20.16 -5.88
C LYS A 292 7.09 -21.34 -5.00
N LEU A 293 6.38 -22.45 -5.18
CA LEU A 293 6.69 -23.68 -4.48
C LEU A 293 7.96 -24.27 -5.09
N ASP A 294 8.88 -24.67 -4.23
CA ASP A 294 9.96 -25.55 -4.60
C ASP A 294 9.39 -26.91 -5.02
N LYS A 295 9.83 -27.41 -6.18
CA LYS A 295 9.23 -28.61 -6.79
C LYS A 295 9.55 -29.90 -6.05
N GLU A 296 10.63 -29.92 -5.28
CA GLU A 296 11.11 -31.12 -4.58
C GLU A 296 10.57 -31.16 -3.15
N THR A 297 10.54 -30.01 -2.48
CA THR A 297 10.19 -29.91 -1.06
C THR A 297 8.76 -29.41 -0.81
N GLY A 298 8.12 -28.79 -1.80
CA GLY A 298 6.82 -28.11 -1.62
C GLY A 298 6.91 -26.84 -0.75
N CYS A 299 8.12 -26.40 -0.40
CA CYS A 299 8.34 -25.25 0.46
C CYS A 299 8.32 -23.93 -0.33
N VAL A 300 7.86 -22.87 0.33
CA VAL A 300 7.97 -21.49 -0.11
C VAL A 300 8.95 -20.79 0.81
N VAL A 301 9.99 -20.16 0.25
CA VAL A 301 10.95 -19.37 1.03
C VAL A 301 10.70 -17.88 0.82
N PHE A 302 10.52 -17.15 1.91
CA PHE A 302 10.50 -15.69 1.92
C PHE A 302 11.81 -15.16 2.48
N SER A 303 12.55 -14.43 1.64
CA SER A 303 13.81 -13.82 2.02
C SER A 303 13.59 -12.53 2.82
N ARG A 304 14.54 -12.13 3.66
CA ARG A 304 14.47 -10.88 4.45
C ARG A 304 14.10 -9.63 3.64
N PRO A 305 14.60 -9.39 2.41
CA PRO A 305 14.20 -8.24 1.60
C PRO A 305 12.70 -8.19 1.26
N GLU A 306 11.99 -9.32 1.31
CA GLU A 306 10.56 -9.43 1.06
C GLU A 306 9.70 -9.10 2.29
N MET A 307 10.34 -8.89 3.44
CA MET A 307 9.68 -8.69 4.73
C MET A 307 9.61 -7.20 5.10
N ASP A 308 8.39 -6.74 5.38
CA ASP A 308 8.17 -5.41 5.92
C ASP A 308 8.79 -5.28 7.33
N TRP A 309 9.15 -4.05 7.70
CA TRP A 309 9.90 -3.67 8.91
C TRP A 309 11.35 -4.17 8.93
N ALA A 310 11.61 -5.43 8.60
CA ALA A 310 12.95 -6.00 8.51
C ALA A 310 13.78 -5.29 7.43
N ALA A 311 13.21 -5.04 6.25
CA ALA A 311 13.89 -4.33 5.16
C ALA A 311 14.33 -2.89 5.53
N ARG A 312 13.82 -2.31 6.61
CA ARG A 312 14.24 -0.98 7.10
C ARG A 312 15.53 -1.04 7.95
N ASP A 313 15.85 -2.20 8.53
CA ASP A 313 17.06 -2.41 9.33
C ASP A 313 18.29 -2.65 8.46
N LYS A 314 18.77 -1.61 7.76
CA LYS A 314 19.91 -1.72 6.83
C LYS A 314 21.23 -2.16 7.49
N LYS A 315 21.31 -2.13 8.82
CA LYS A 315 22.50 -2.52 9.59
C LYS A 315 22.40 -3.94 10.15
N TYR A 316 21.34 -4.69 9.79
CA TYR A 316 21.12 -6.07 10.20
C TYR A 316 21.23 -6.29 11.72
N ARG A 317 20.83 -5.28 12.51
CA ARG A 317 20.99 -5.30 13.97
C ARG A 317 20.10 -6.34 14.64
N ARG A 318 18.94 -6.64 14.04
CA ARG A 318 17.93 -7.54 14.63
C ARG A 318 17.75 -8.84 13.86
N LEU A 319 17.87 -8.77 12.55
CA LEU A 319 17.66 -9.89 11.63
C LEU A 319 18.84 -9.94 10.66
N PRO A 320 19.60 -11.06 10.63
CA PRO A 320 20.75 -11.23 9.74
C PRO A 320 20.38 -11.04 8.27
N ALA A 321 21.36 -10.74 7.42
CA ALA A 321 21.13 -10.59 5.98
C ALA A 321 20.52 -11.86 5.36
N ALA A 322 20.97 -13.04 5.79
CA ALA A 322 20.50 -14.35 5.34
C ALA A 322 19.20 -14.82 6.03
N PHE A 323 18.57 -14.02 6.89
CA PHE A 323 17.33 -14.40 7.56
C PHE A 323 16.23 -14.73 6.53
N GLU A 324 15.53 -15.83 6.77
CA GLU A 324 14.46 -16.30 5.88
C GLU A 324 13.36 -16.99 6.68
N LEU A 325 12.16 -16.97 6.12
CA LEU A 325 11.02 -17.75 6.58
C LEU A 325 10.75 -18.82 5.52
N GLU A 326 10.84 -20.08 5.92
CA GLU A 326 10.40 -21.21 5.13
C GLU A 326 8.96 -21.58 5.53
N MET A 327 8.10 -21.76 4.54
CA MET A 327 6.69 -22.08 4.70
C MET A 327 6.39 -23.35 3.90
N MET A 328 6.12 -24.44 4.62
CA MET A 328 5.71 -25.72 4.03
C MET A 328 4.20 -25.72 3.83
N VAL A 329 3.77 -25.96 2.60
CA VAL A 329 2.35 -25.96 2.22
C VAL A 329 1.99 -27.18 1.40
N THR A 330 0.74 -27.60 1.50
CA THR A 330 0.13 -28.57 0.59
C THR A 330 -0.99 -27.89 -0.18
N ARG A 331 -1.11 -28.13 -1.48
CA ARG A 331 -2.18 -27.56 -2.28
C ARG A 331 -3.49 -28.29 -1.98
N SER A 332 -4.53 -27.55 -1.61
CA SER A 332 -5.83 -28.14 -1.27
C SER A 332 -6.65 -28.49 -2.51
N ASP A 333 -6.44 -27.79 -3.63
CA ASP A 333 -7.22 -27.97 -4.87
C ASP A 333 -6.85 -29.26 -5.66
N GLU A 334 -5.89 -30.06 -5.15
CA GLU A 334 -5.42 -31.32 -5.74
C GLU A 334 -5.75 -32.55 -4.84
N LEU A 335 -6.48 -32.33 -3.74
CA LEU A 335 -7.10 -33.36 -2.89
C LEU A 335 -8.60 -33.45 -3.21
#